data_AF-A0A7J4FUA7-F1
#
_entry.id   AF-A0A7J4FUA7-F1
#
_cell.length_a   1.000
_cell.length_b   1.000
_cell.length_c   1.000
_cell.angle_alpha   90.00
_cell.angle_beta   90.00
_cell.angle_gamma   90.00
#
_symmetry.space_group_name_H-M   'P 1'
#
loop_
_entity.id
_entity.type
_entity.pdbx_description
1 polymer ?
#
loop_
_entity_poly.entity_id
_entity_poly.type
_entity_poly.pdbx_seq_one_letter_code
_entity_poly.pdbx_strand_id
1 'polypeptide(L)'
;MSGMDLSGLSVQAYGLSQPQDYADQTIMQDDPYNPMTSSWTCEYMISGAGLIEVSTTSSESIDIDLYLIHDSDGDGIPEPSEMIASSAAPSADEQVSVILPDDGRYWVFVHGFGIPDGTSTFDCTVNIINGNDLMVSDTPAGAIMADTPCDFTVTYTAPDMVGEYDGMIFIGPTSAPEALSVPVTITTTETQPPIPPVPVPTLTPHGMVLMIVLLAVAGSVALRRRE
;
A
#
# COMPACT_ATOMS: atom_id res chain seq x y z
N MET A 1 -19.78 15.93 28.96
CA MET A 1 -18.88 15.31 27.96
C MET A 1 -18.37 14.05 28.60
N SER A 2 -18.51 12.91 27.94
CA SER A 2 -18.11 11.62 28.50
C SER A 2 -17.09 11.02 27.55
N GLY A 3 -15.83 11.39 27.74
CA GLY A 3 -14.70 10.62 27.22
C GLY A 3 -14.29 9.59 28.26
N MET A 4 -13.94 8.39 27.81
CA MET A 4 -13.29 7.40 28.66
C MET A 4 -11.79 7.66 28.65
N ASP A 5 -11.15 7.57 29.81
CA ASP A 5 -9.69 7.61 29.89
C ASP A 5 -9.10 6.37 29.20
N LEU A 6 -8.01 6.56 28.47
CA LEU A 6 -7.24 5.45 27.89
C LEU A 6 -6.13 5.07 28.87
N SER A 7 -6.00 3.79 29.21
CA SER A 7 -4.93 3.30 30.08
C SER A 7 -3.52 3.48 29.50
N GLY A 8 -3.43 3.63 28.19
CA GLY A 8 -2.22 3.89 27.43
C GLY A 8 -2.52 3.99 25.94
N LEU A 9 -1.69 4.75 25.21
CA LEU A 9 -1.74 4.86 23.75
C LEU A 9 -0.69 3.94 23.12
N SER A 10 -1.09 3.18 22.11
CA SER A 10 -0.20 2.48 21.18
C SER A 10 -0.19 3.25 19.86
N VAL A 11 1.01 3.49 19.34
CA VAL A 11 1.21 4.04 18.00
C VAL A 11 2.25 3.16 17.31
N GLN A 12 1.89 2.59 16.17
CA GLN A 12 2.74 1.71 15.39
C GLN A 12 2.79 2.20 13.96
N ALA A 13 3.98 2.17 13.34
CA ALA A 13 4.17 2.59 11.96
C ALA A 13 4.83 1.48 11.15
N TYR A 14 4.39 1.35 9.91
CA TYR A 14 4.81 0.33 8.96
C TYR A 14 5.01 0.96 7.58
N GLY A 15 5.88 0.36 6.77
CA GLY A 15 6.28 0.92 5.48
C GLY A 15 7.63 1.63 5.59
N LEU A 16 8.08 2.34 4.57
CA LEU A 16 7.43 2.58 3.30
C LEU A 16 7.67 1.43 2.31
N SER A 17 6.67 1.02 1.56
CA SER A 17 6.80 0.01 0.50
C SER A 17 6.05 0.42 -0.76
N GLN A 18 6.17 -0.36 -1.84
CA GLN A 18 5.40 -0.16 -3.06
C GLN A 18 4.60 -1.42 -3.36
N PRO A 19 3.39 -1.28 -3.93
CA PRO A 19 2.66 -2.44 -4.43
C PRO A 19 3.45 -3.13 -5.54
N GLN A 20 3.27 -4.44 -5.63
CA GLN A 20 3.76 -5.25 -6.73
C GLN A 20 2.61 -5.53 -7.71
N ASP A 21 2.77 -5.05 -8.94
CA ASP A 21 1.81 -5.26 -10.01
C ASP A 21 2.25 -6.40 -10.94
N TYR A 22 1.32 -7.30 -11.21
CA TYR A 22 1.46 -8.39 -12.17
C TYR A 22 0.40 -8.23 -13.25
N ALA A 23 0.79 -7.64 -14.37
CA ALA A 23 -0.10 -7.46 -15.51
C ALA A 23 -0.11 -8.69 -16.43
N ASP A 24 -1.24 -8.89 -17.13
CA ASP A 24 -1.41 -9.89 -18.20
C ASP A 24 -0.99 -11.32 -17.80
N GLN A 25 -1.26 -11.71 -16.54
CA GLN A 25 -0.95 -13.03 -16.05
C GLN A 25 -1.88 -14.06 -16.67
N THR A 26 -1.35 -15.21 -17.09
CA THR A 26 -2.18 -16.31 -17.62
C THR A 26 -2.89 -17.02 -16.48
N ILE A 27 -4.19 -17.28 -16.66
CA ILE A 27 -5.00 -18.12 -15.78
C ILE A 27 -5.62 -19.27 -16.59
N MET A 28 -5.78 -20.43 -15.95
CA MET A 28 -6.42 -21.61 -16.54
C MET A 28 -7.69 -21.97 -15.76
N GLN A 29 -8.59 -22.71 -16.40
CA GLN A 29 -9.67 -23.37 -15.67
C GLN A 29 -9.08 -24.39 -14.69
N ASP A 30 -9.29 -24.16 -13.40
CA ASP A 30 -8.85 -25.03 -12.31
C ASP A 30 -9.99 -25.96 -11.86
N ASP A 31 -9.73 -26.89 -10.92
CA ASP A 31 -10.77 -27.73 -10.33
C ASP A 31 -11.63 -26.88 -9.37
N PRO A 32 -12.91 -26.61 -9.69
CA PRO A 32 -13.74 -25.69 -8.90
C PRO A 32 -13.99 -26.15 -7.46
N TYR A 33 -13.65 -27.41 -7.14
CA TYR A 33 -13.82 -27.98 -5.81
C TYR A 33 -12.51 -28.07 -5.02
N ASN A 34 -11.39 -27.59 -5.58
CA ASN A 34 -10.09 -27.65 -4.95
C ASN A 34 -9.24 -26.40 -5.22
N PRO A 35 -9.29 -25.38 -4.33
CA PRO A 35 -8.46 -24.18 -4.43
C PRO A 35 -6.96 -24.46 -4.51
N MET A 36 -6.48 -25.62 -4.04
CA MET A 36 -5.06 -25.97 -4.11
C MET A 36 -4.58 -26.31 -5.51
N THR A 37 -5.48 -26.39 -6.50
CA THR A 37 -5.10 -26.53 -7.91
C THR A 37 -4.93 -25.19 -8.62
N SER A 38 -4.99 -24.06 -7.92
CA SER A 38 -4.82 -22.73 -8.50
C SER A 38 -3.64 -22.66 -9.46
N SER A 39 -3.94 -22.23 -10.69
CA SER A 39 -2.96 -22.18 -11.77
C SER A 39 -1.96 -21.03 -11.62
N TRP A 40 -2.28 -20.00 -10.84
CA TRP A 40 -1.36 -18.91 -10.51
C TRP A 40 -1.15 -18.81 -8.99
N THR A 41 0.11 -18.86 -8.57
CA THR A 41 0.50 -18.75 -7.17
C THR A 41 1.75 -17.88 -7.04
N CYS A 42 1.80 -17.04 -6.01
CA CYS A 42 3.00 -16.29 -5.66
C CYS A 42 3.32 -16.44 -4.16
N GLU A 43 4.59 -16.64 -3.83
CA GLU A 43 5.07 -16.79 -2.45
C GLU A 43 5.70 -15.50 -1.94
N TYR A 44 5.43 -15.18 -0.67
CA TYR A 44 5.99 -14.04 0.04
C TYR A 44 6.56 -14.46 1.40
N MET A 45 7.77 -14.00 1.71
CA MET A 45 8.30 -14.00 3.08
C MET A 45 8.05 -12.65 3.70
N ILE A 46 7.15 -12.60 4.67
CA ILE A 46 6.65 -11.37 5.29
C ILE A 46 7.24 -11.23 6.68
N SER A 47 7.75 -10.04 6.99
CA SER A 47 8.17 -9.66 8.34
C SER A 47 7.89 -8.18 8.59
N GLY A 48 7.39 -7.86 9.78
CA GLY A 48 7.12 -6.48 10.20
C GLY A 48 6.14 -5.77 9.27
N ALA A 49 5.03 -6.43 8.91
CA ALA A 49 4.02 -5.87 8.03
C ALA A 49 2.82 -5.31 8.83
N GLY A 50 2.32 -4.16 8.38
CA GLY A 50 1.11 -3.55 8.91
C GLY A 50 -0.14 -3.92 8.11
N LEU A 51 0.04 -4.30 6.85
CA LEU A 51 -1.04 -4.63 5.93
C LEU A 51 -0.56 -5.60 4.85
N ILE A 52 -1.39 -6.58 4.52
CA ILE A 52 -1.39 -7.26 3.22
C ILE A 52 -2.72 -6.94 2.57
N GLU A 53 -2.68 -6.40 1.37
CA GLU A 53 -3.85 -6.24 0.51
C GLU A 53 -3.53 -6.85 -0.85
N VAL A 54 -4.43 -7.68 -1.35
CA VAL A 54 -4.30 -8.28 -2.67
C VAL A 54 -5.60 -8.04 -3.41
N SER A 55 -5.47 -7.65 -4.67
CA SER A 55 -6.61 -7.48 -5.56
C SER A 55 -6.33 -8.04 -6.94
N THR A 56 -7.38 -8.48 -7.61
CA THR A 56 -7.34 -8.93 -8.99
C THR A 56 -8.36 -8.18 -9.83
N THR A 57 -8.13 -8.14 -11.14
CA THR A 57 -9.12 -7.69 -12.11
C THR A 57 -8.86 -8.35 -13.45
N SER A 58 -9.84 -8.32 -14.36
CA SER A 58 -9.63 -8.71 -15.75
C SER A 58 -10.50 -7.87 -16.68
N SER A 59 -9.98 -7.63 -17.88
CA SER A 59 -10.79 -7.06 -18.98
C SER A 59 -11.73 -8.09 -19.62
N GLU A 60 -11.50 -9.38 -19.34
CA GLU A 60 -12.32 -10.49 -19.81
C GLU A 60 -13.44 -10.81 -18.81
N SER A 61 -14.56 -11.33 -19.31
CA SER A 61 -15.69 -11.76 -18.47
C SER A 61 -15.46 -13.17 -17.93
N ILE A 62 -14.50 -13.31 -17.02
CA ILE A 62 -14.14 -14.56 -16.35
C ILE A 62 -14.50 -14.52 -14.86
N ASP A 63 -14.50 -15.69 -14.24
CA ASP A 63 -14.75 -15.90 -12.81
C ASP A 63 -13.47 -16.47 -12.17
N ILE A 64 -12.84 -15.71 -11.29
CA ILE A 64 -11.64 -16.12 -10.56
C ILE A 64 -11.85 -15.93 -9.07
N ASP A 65 -11.24 -16.80 -8.27
CA ASP A 65 -11.21 -16.65 -6.83
C ASP A 65 -9.80 -16.28 -6.36
N LEU A 66 -9.74 -15.50 -5.28
CA LEU A 66 -8.50 -15.07 -4.64
C LEU A 66 -8.42 -15.67 -3.24
N TYR A 67 -7.26 -16.28 -2.93
CA TYR A 67 -7.00 -16.88 -1.64
C TYR A 67 -5.64 -16.42 -1.09
N LEU A 68 -5.60 -16.11 0.21
CA LEU A 68 -4.38 -15.82 0.96
C LEU A 68 -4.16 -16.91 2.00
N ILE A 69 -2.99 -17.54 1.94
CA ILE A 69 -2.61 -18.69 2.75
C ILE A 69 -1.39 -18.30 3.58
N HIS A 70 -1.37 -18.65 4.87
CA HIS A 70 -0.25 -18.42 5.78
C HIS A 70 0.27 -19.74 6.36
N ASP A 71 1.53 -20.05 6.09
CA ASP A 71 2.26 -21.24 6.58
C ASP A 71 2.32 -21.24 8.12
N SER A 72 1.29 -21.76 8.73
CA SER A 72 1.03 -21.66 10.16
C SER A 72 1.78 -22.73 10.96
N ASP A 73 2.11 -23.85 10.32
CA ASP A 73 2.89 -24.93 10.92
C ASP A 73 4.38 -24.92 10.50
N GLY A 74 4.74 -24.13 9.49
CA GLY A 74 6.12 -23.85 9.09
C GLY A 74 6.73 -24.97 8.27
N ASP A 75 5.93 -25.84 7.65
CA ASP A 75 6.40 -26.97 6.84
C ASP A 75 6.72 -26.59 5.38
N GLY A 76 6.32 -25.40 4.95
CA GLY A 76 6.56 -24.86 3.62
C GLY A 76 5.66 -25.44 2.53
N ILE A 77 4.54 -26.06 2.91
CA ILE A 77 3.55 -26.66 2.02
C ILE A 77 2.22 -25.96 2.28
N PRO A 78 1.67 -25.18 1.33
CA PRO A 78 0.38 -24.54 1.54
C PRO A 78 -0.71 -25.61 1.67
N GLU A 79 -1.57 -25.48 2.67
CA GLU A 79 -2.72 -26.36 2.88
C GLU A 79 -4.06 -25.58 2.96
N PRO A 80 -5.21 -26.21 2.64
CA PRO A 80 -6.52 -25.56 2.79
C PRO A 80 -6.82 -25.06 4.21
N SER A 81 -6.27 -25.72 5.23
CA SER A 81 -6.41 -25.34 6.65
C SER A 81 -5.69 -24.04 7.01
N GLU A 82 -4.77 -23.59 6.16
CA GLU A 82 -3.91 -22.43 6.36
C GLU A 82 -4.41 -21.19 5.61
N MET A 83 -5.54 -21.31 4.92
CA MET A 83 -6.20 -20.20 4.28
C MET A 83 -6.76 -19.23 5.33
N ILE A 84 -6.27 -17.99 5.31
CA ILE A 84 -6.64 -16.97 6.30
C ILE A 84 -7.60 -15.91 5.73
N ALA A 85 -7.64 -15.75 4.40
CA ALA A 85 -8.57 -14.87 3.72
C ALA A 85 -8.89 -15.39 2.32
N SER A 86 -10.08 -15.03 1.83
CA SER A 86 -10.55 -15.43 0.51
C SER A 86 -11.59 -14.45 -0.02
N SER A 87 -11.64 -14.28 -1.33
CA SER A 87 -12.71 -13.61 -2.06
C SER A 87 -13.06 -14.50 -3.26
N ALA A 88 -14.35 -14.75 -3.43
CA ALA A 88 -14.89 -15.67 -4.44
C ALA A 88 -16.22 -15.11 -4.98
N ALA A 89 -16.22 -13.82 -5.34
CA ALA A 89 -17.34 -13.25 -6.07
C ALA A 89 -17.37 -13.86 -7.49
N PRO A 90 -18.53 -13.93 -8.16
CA PRO A 90 -18.63 -14.53 -9.49
C PRO A 90 -18.09 -13.58 -10.57
N SER A 91 -16.82 -13.19 -10.47
CA SER A 91 -16.17 -12.16 -11.28
C SER A 91 -14.64 -12.29 -11.26
N ALA A 92 -13.96 -11.43 -12.01
CA ALA A 92 -12.50 -11.31 -11.94
C ALA A 92 -12.02 -10.34 -10.84
N ASP A 93 -12.93 -9.55 -10.26
CA ASP A 93 -12.63 -8.45 -9.35
C ASP A 93 -12.69 -8.95 -7.90
N GLU A 94 -11.59 -9.53 -7.44
CA GLU A 94 -11.47 -10.08 -6.09
C GLU A 94 -10.56 -9.22 -5.24
N GLN A 95 -10.81 -9.19 -3.92
CA GLN A 95 -9.96 -8.46 -2.98
C GLN A 95 -9.91 -9.14 -1.61
N VAL A 96 -8.71 -9.25 -1.04
CA VAL A 96 -8.50 -9.65 0.36
C VAL A 96 -7.61 -8.65 1.07
N SER A 97 -7.84 -8.47 2.37
CA SER A 97 -7.07 -7.53 3.21
C SER A 97 -6.86 -8.12 4.61
N VAL A 98 -5.62 -8.12 5.07
CA VAL A 98 -5.21 -8.59 6.41
C VAL A 98 -4.38 -7.51 7.07
N ILE A 99 -4.89 -6.98 8.18
CA ILE A 99 -4.24 -5.96 9.00
C ILE A 99 -3.36 -6.63 10.05
N LEU A 100 -2.17 -6.08 10.28
CA LEU A 100 -1.18 -6.59 11.24
C LEU A 100 -0.96 -8.12 11.10
N PRO A 101 -0.64 -8.62 9.90
CA PRO A 101 -0.36 -10.04 9.70
C PRO A 101 0.86 -10.48 10.52
N ASP A 102 0.85 -11.75 10.94
CA ASP A 102 1.99 -12.37 11.61
C ASP A 102 3.18 -12.49 10.64
N ASP A 103 4.40 -12.42 11.18
CA ASP A 103 5.62 -12.70 10.42
C ASP A 103 5.63 -14.18 9.97
N GLY A 104 5.90 -14.44 8.71
CA GLY A 104 5.85 -15.80 8.18
C GLY A 104 5.88 -15.91 6.67
N ARG A 105 5.64 -17.12 6.18
CA ARG A 105 5.54 -17.43 4.76
C ARG A 105 4.07 -17.39 4.35
N TYR A 106 3.80 -16.68 3.28
CA TYR A 106 2.46 -16.52 2.73
C TYR A 106 2.44 -16.93 1.27
N TRP A 107 1.27 -17.35 0.80
CA TRP A 107 1.01 -17.49 -0.62
C TRP A 107 -0.27 -16.77 -1.02
N VAL A 108 -0.19 -16.12 -2.17
CA VAL A 108 -1.34 -15.63 -2.92
C VAL A 108 -1.67 -16.67 -3.97
N PHE A 109 -2.90 -17.18 -3.94
CA PHE A 109 -3.42 -18.13 -4.91
C PHE A 109 -4.54 -17.44 -5.68
N VAL A 110 -4.43 -17.43 -7.02
CA VAL A 110 -5.51 -16.99 -7.91
C VAL A 110 -6.00 -18.21 -8.69
N HIS A 111 -7.28 -18.50 -8.53
CA HIS A 111 -7.93 -19.72 -8.99
C HIS A 111 -8.87 -19.41 -10.14
N GLY A 112 -8.71 -20.06 -11.29
CA GLY A 112 -9.65 -19.91 -12.38
C GLY A 112 -10.91 -20.75 -12.16
N PHE A 113 -11.90 -20.20 -11.45
CA PHE A 113 -13.14 -20.90 -11.11
C PHE A 113 -14.02 -21.14 -12.34
N GLY A 114 -14.17 -20.13 -13.19
CA GLY A 114 -14.98 -20.18 -14.40
C GLY A 114 -14.32 -19.46 -15.56
N ILE A 115 -13.55 -20.21 -16.35
CA ILE A 115 -12.81 -19.75 -17.52
C ILE A 115 -13.41 -20.43 -18.77
N PRO A 116 -14.35 -19.80 -19.50
CA PRO A 116 -15.13 -20.46 -20.56
C PRO A 116 -14.30 -21.10 -21.67
N ASP A 117 -13.20 -20.47 -22.06
CA ASP A 117 -12.29 -20.97 -23.10
C ASP A 117 -11.13 -21.81 -22.53
N GLY A 118 -11.17 -22.11 -21.23
CA GLY A 118 -10.16 -22.89 -20.50
C GLY A 118 -8.87 -22.12 -20.17
N THR A 119 -8.61 -20.98 -20.81
CA THR A 119 -7.50 -20.08 -20.50
C THR A 119 -7.91 -18.63 -20.74
N SER A 120 -7.36 -17.71 -19.94
CA SER A 120 -7.56 -16.27 -20.07
C SER A 120 -6.40 -15.51 -19.43
N THR A 121 -6.53 -14.20 -19.28
CA THR A 121 -5.58 -13.35 -18.56
C THR A 121 -6.25 -12.48 -17.50
N PHE A 122 -5.47 -12.10 -16.49
CA PHE A 122 -5.89 -11.23 -15.41
C PHE A 122 -4.71 -10.38 -14.92
N ASP A 123 -5.01 -9.30 -14.21
CA ASP A 123 -4.04 -8.49 -13.49
C ASP A 123 -4.16 -8.75 -11.98
N CYS A 124 -3.04 -8.71 -11.28
CA CYS A 124 -2.98 -8.84 -9.82
C CYS A 124 -2.11 -7.73 -9.23
N THR A 125 -2.61 -7.06 -8.20
CA THR A 125 -1.82 -6.14 -7.39
C THR A 125 -1.69 -6.69 -5.98
N VAL A 126 -0.46 -6.85 -5.51
CA VAL A 126 -0.13 -7.28 -4.16
C VAL A 126 0.54 -6.12 -3.42
N ASN A 127 -0.18 -5.51 -2.47
CA ASN A 127 0.34 -4.45 -1.62
C ASN A 127 0.67 -4.99 -0.22
N ILE A 128 1.96 -5.10 0.10
CA ILE A 128 2.42 -5.49 1.43
C ILE A 128 3.08 -4.26 2.04
N ILE A 129 2.44 -3.64 3.03
CA ILE A 129 3.00 -2.48 3.74
C ILE A 129 3.88 -3.00 4.86
N ASN A 130 5.15 -3.20 4.57
CA ASN A 130 6.17 -3.71 5.48
C ASN A 130 7.41 -2.81 5.52
N GLY A 131 8.27 -3.06 6.51
CA GLY A 131 9.50 -2.31 6.69
C GLY A 131 9.38 -1.21 7.74
N ASN A 132 10.51 -0.51 7.93
CA ASN A 132 10.74 0.37 9.07
C ASN A 132 11.16 1.78 8.62
N ASP A 133 11.01 2.12 7.34
CA ASP A 133 11.35 3.44 6.83
C ASP A 133 10.37 4.50 7.31
N LEU A 134 9.14 4.13 7.69
CA LEU A 134 8.22 4.98 8.45
C LEU A 134 8.32 4.65 9.94
N MET A 135 8.61 5.65 10.77
CA MET A 135 8.80 5.47 12.21
C MET A 135 7.99 6.47 13.02
N VAL A 136 7.60 6.04 14.22
CA VAL A 136 6.96 6.89 15.23
C VAL A 136 7.83 6.95 16.49
N SER A 137 7.94 8.14 17.06
CA SER A 137 8.67 8.39 18.31
C SER A 137 7.90 9.34 19.22
N ASP A 138 8.41 9.55 20.43
CA ASP A 138 7.83 10.47 21.42
C ASP A 138 6.36 10.18 21.74
N THR A 139 5.97 8.90 21.69
CA THR A 139 4.61 8.47 22.00
C THR A 139 4.30 8.71 23.48
N PRO A 140 3.12 9.26 23.82
CA PRO A 140 2.71 9.49 25.20
C PRO A 140 2.79 8.23 26.07
N ALA A 141 3.46 8.32 27.21
CA ALA A 141 3.55 7.23 28.16
C ALA A 141 2.40 7.27 29.18
N GLY A 142 1.81 6.11 29.46
CA GLY A 142 0.79 5.95 30.49
C GLY A 142 -0.59 6.48 30.07
N ALA A 143 -1.44 6.71 31.07
CA ALA A 143 -2.85 7.00 30.82
C ALA A 143 -3.04 8.36 30.11
N ILE A 144 -3.89 8.36 29.09
CA ILE A 144 -4.35 9.57 28.41
C ILE A 144 -5.74 9.91 28.96
N MET A 145 -5.83 11.06 29.61
CA MET A 145 -7.11 11.57 30.12
C MET A 145 -8.03 11.93 28.95
N ALA A 146 -9.31 11.68 29.15
CA ALA A 146 -10.35 12.14 28.24
C ALA A 146 -10.19 13.63 27.89
N ASP A 147 -10.48 13.97 26.64
CA ASP A 147 -10.43 15.35 26.10
C ASP A 147 -9.05 16.05 26.21
N THR A 148 -7.97 15.29 26.47
CA THR A 148 -6.60 15.83 26.51
C THR A 148 -5.88 15.50 25.20
N PRO A 149 -5.52 16.50 24.37
CA PRO A 149 -4.73 16.27 23.18
C PRO A 149 -3.37 15.67 23.52
N CYS A 150 -2.91 14.74 22.70
CA CYS A 150 -1.58 14.16 22.78
C CYS A 150 -0.87 14.26 21.42
N ASP A 151 0.44 14.48 21.46
CA ASP A 151 1.30 14.55 20.28
C ASP A 151 2.25 13.34 20.26
N PHE A 152 2.66 12.93 19.07
CA PHE A 152 3.78 12.03 18.81
C PHE A 152 4.50 12.51 17.54
N THR A 153 5.73 12.04 17.34
CA THR A 153 6.55 12.42 16.18
C THR A 153 6.48 11.31 15.13
N VAL A 154 6.32 11.70 13.86
CA VAL A 154 6.43 10.80 12.70
C VAL A 154 7.68 11.19 11.92
N THR A 155 8.55 10.23 11.64
CA THR A 155 9.74 10.41 10.79
C THR A 155 9.74 9.38 9.69
N TYR A 156 10.40 9.69 8.57
CA TYR A 156 10.60 8.72 7.50
C TYR A 156 12.00 8.79 6.90
N THR A 157 12.50 7.65 6.42
CA THR A 157 13.63 7.57 5.50
C THR A 157 13.11 7.80 4.09
N ALA A 158 13.62 8.82 3.40
CA ALA A 158 13.21 9.08 2.02
C ALA A 158 13.68 7.93 1.11
N PRO A 159 12.80 7.33 0.29
CA PRO A 159 13.19 6.35 -0.69
C PRO A 159 14.15 6.95 -1.73
N ASP A 160 15.16 6.19 -2.14
CA ASP A 160 16.18 6.65 -3.10
C ASP A 160 15.66 6.71 -4.54
N MET A 161 14.58 5.98 -4.84
CA MET A 161 14.00 5.92 -6.18
C MET A 161 12.76 6.81 -6.29
N VAL A 162 12.54 7.33 -7.49
CA VAL A 162 11.32 8.03 -7.85
C VAL A 162 10.15 7.05 -7.84
N GLY A 163 9.06 7.45 -7.20
CA GLY A 163 7.91 6.60 -7.04
C GLY A 163 6.95 7.11 -5.98
N GLU A 164 5.84 6.40 -5.88
CA GLU A 164 4.87 6.53 -4.80
C GLU A 164 5.08 5.35 -3.84
N TYR A 165 5.13 5.65 -2.55
CA TYR A 165 5.39 4.68 -1.49
C TYR A 165 4.34 4.78 -0.40
N ASP A 166 3.81 3.63 0.00
CA ASP A 166 2.76 3.49 0.98
C ASP A 166 3.33 3.13 2.35
N GLY A 167 2.72 3.73 3.37
CA GLY A 167 2.94 3.44 4.78
C GLY A 167 1.63 3.44 5.53
N MET A 168 1.64 2.88 6.73
CA MET A 168 0.47 2.80 7.60
C MET A 168 0.84 3.14 9.03
N ILE A 169 0.04 3.96 9.68
CA ILE A 169 0.14 4.23 11.12
C ILE A 169 -1.12 3.74 11.80
N PHE A 170 -0.97 2.85 12.77
CA PHE A 170 -2.04 2.43 13.66
C PHE A 170 -1.96 3.19 14.98
N ILE A 171 -3.10 3.70 15.43
CA ILE A 171 -3.26 4.52 16.63
C ILE A 171 -4.43 3.97 17.42
N GLY A 172 -4.21 3.62 18.68
CA GLY A 172 -5.30 3.11 19.51
C GLY A 172 -4.91 2.90 20.96
N PRO A 173 -5.87 2.53 21.83
CA PRO A 173 -5.52 2.05 23.16
C PRO A 173 -4.56 0.86 23.06
N THR A 174 -3.73 0.67 24.08
CA THR A 174 -2.87 -0.52 24.19
C THR A 174 -3.62 -1.87 24.10
N SER A 175 -4.93 -1.89 24.34
CA SER A 175 -5.79 -3.07 24.20
C SER A 175 -6.39 -3.26 22.79
N ALA A 176 -6.30 -2.26 21.92
CA ALA A 176 -6.72 -2.30 20.52
C ALA A 176 -5.91 -1.26 19.72
N PRO A 177 -4.60 -1.51 19.48
CA PRO A 177 -3.70 -0.58 18.79
C PRO A 177 -4.16 -0.12 17.41
N GLU A 178 -4.97 -0.93 16.75
CA GLU A 178 -5.50 -0.77 15.39
C GLU A 178 -6.80 0.06 15.31
N ALA A 179 -7.27 0.61 16.44
CA ALA A 179 -8.56 1.31 16.51
C ALA A 179 -8.71 2.48 15.50
N LEU A 180 -7.61 3.10 15.11
CA LEU A 180 -7.53 4.07 14.02
C LEU A 180 -6.34 3.73 13.12
N SER A 181 -6.60 3.59 11.82
CA SER A 181 -5.58 3.45 10.78
C SER A 181 -5.43 4.75 10.00
N VAL A 182 -4.20 5.21 9.82
CA VAL A 182 -3.85 6.41 9.06
C VAL A 182 -2.90 6.00 7.93
N PRO A 183 -3.36 5.95 6.66
CA PRO A 183 -2.48 5.71 5.53
C PRO A 183 -1.55 6.92 5.32
N VAL A 184 -0.32 6.64 4.92
CA VAL A 184 0.71 7.63 4.61
C VAL A 184 1.24 7.33 3.21
N THR A 185 1.25 8.34 2.34
CA THR A 185 1.84 8.22 1.01
C THR A 185 2.98 9.21 0.88
N ILE A 186 4.15 8.71 0.46
CA ILE A 186 5.34 9.51 0.16
C ILE A 186 5.61 9.43 -1.34
N THR A 187 5.65 10.57 -1.99
CA THR A 187 6.02 10.69 -3.41
C THR A 187 7.42 11.25 -3.53
N THR A 188 8.33 10.45 -4.08
CA THR A 188 9.68 10.89 -4.45
C THR A 188 9.67 11.30 -5.93
N THR A 189 10.10 12.52 -6.23
CA THR A 189 10.18 13.05 -7.61
C THR A 189 11.63 13.31 -7.99
N GLU A 190 11.95 13.22 -9.28
CA GLU A 190 13.26 13.65 -9.80
C GLU A 190 13.58 15.06 -9.32
N THR A 191 14.77 15.26 -8.75
CA THR A 191 15.27 16.61 -8.50
C THR A 191 15.50 17.28 -9.84
N GLN A 192 14.61 18.20 -10.23
CA GLN A 192 14.81 18.98 -11.45
C GLN A 192 16.13 19.75 -11.32
N PRO A 193 17.09 19.62 -12.27
CA PRO A 193 18.29 20.46 -12.24
C PRO A 193 17.86 21.94 -12.25
N PRO A 194 18.63 22.84 -11.61
CA PRO A 194 18.31 24.26 -11.62
C PRO A 194 18.08 24.68 -13.06
N ILE A 195 16.91 25.27 -13.34
CA ILE A 195 16.60 25.80 -14.67
C ILE A 195 17.78 26.74 -15.00
N PRO A 196 18.56 26.48 -16.07
CA PRO A 196 19.62 27.40 -16.46
C PRO A 196 18.99 28.78 -16.64
N PRO A 197 19.64 29.87 -16.19
CA PRO A 197 19.08 31.20 -16.39
C PRO A 197 18.70 31.36 -17.86
N VAL A 198 17.41 31.62 -18.12
CA VAL A 198 16.91 31.87 -19.47
C VAL A 198 17.81 32.96 -20.05
N PRO A 199 18.49 32.74 -21.20
CA PRO A 199 19.28 33.79 -21.81
C PRO A 199 18.36 34.98 -22.03
N VAL A 200 18.61 36.09 -21.33
CA VAL A 200 17.91 37.33 -21.62
C VAL A 200 18.29 37.69 -23.06
N PRO A 201 17.34 37.76 -24.01
CA PRO A 201 17.68 38.18 -25.35
C PRO A 201 18.26 39.58 -25.26
N THR A 202 19.54 39.73 -25.65
CA THR A 202 20.14 41.04 -25.83
C THR A 202 19.39 41.73 -26.95
N LEU A 203 18.61 42.76 -26.63
CA LEU A 203 18.00 43.63 -27.63
C LEU A 203 19.13 44.32 -28.40
N THR A 204 19.45 43.82 -29.59
CA THR A 204 20.17 44.63 -30.58
C THR A 204 19.25 45.76 -31.02
N PRO A 205 19.75 46.98 -31.18
CA PRO A 205 18.94 48.14 -31.52
C PRO A 205 18.59 48.13 -33.02
N HIS A 206 17.92 47.09 -33.50
CA HIS A 206 17.14 47.12 -34.74
C HIS A 206 15.96 46.15 -34.54
N GLY A 207 14.77 46.73 -34.36
CA GLY A 207 13.68 46.08 -33.66
C GLY A 207 13.07 44.85 -34.31
N MET A 208 12.54 43.94 -33.50
CA MET A 208 11.32 43.19 -33.81
C MET A 208 10.70 42.49 -32.57
N VAL A 209 9.38 42.68 -32.45
CA VAL A 209 8.29 41.90 -31.81
C VAL A 209 8.62 40.98 -30.61
N LEU A 210 8.11 41.39 -29.45
CA LEU A 210 8.03 40.60 -28.21
C LEU A 210 6.80 39.68 -28.26
N MET A 211 7.01 38.36 -28.33
CA MET A 211 5.96 37.37 -28.08
C MET A 211 6.08 36.88 -26.63
N ILE A 212 5.17 37.29 -25.76
CA ILE A 212 5.09 36.80 -24.38
C ILE A 212 4.26 35.51 -24.41
N VAL A 213 4.90 34.36 -24.22
CA VAL A 213 4.21 33.14 -23.81
C VAL A 213 4.30 33.09 -22.29
N LEU A 214 3.19 33.39 -21.63
CA LEU A 214 3.04 33.26 -20.19
C LEU A 214 2.71 31.79 -19.89
N LEU A 215 3.68 31.03 -19.37
CA LEU A 215 3.38 29.75 -18.73
C LEU A 215 3.42 29.96 -17.22
N ALA A 216 2.24 30.03 -16.61
CA ALA A 216 2.07 29.93 -15.17
C ALA A 216 1.91 28.46 -14.80
N VAL A 217 2.75 27.93 -13.92
CA VAL A 217 2.36 26.82 -13.05
C VAL A 217 2.74 27.20 -11.62
N ALA A 218 1.69 27.45 -10.84
CA ALA A 218 1.74 27.67 -9.40
C ALA A 218 1.72 26.32 -8.68
N GLY A 219 2.37 26.24 -7.52
CA GLY A 219 2.23 25.10 -6.61
C GLY A 219 3.27 25.05 -5.50
N SER A 220 3.42 26.11 -4.70
CA SER A 220 4.07 25.99 -3.39
C SER A 220 2.99 25.63 -2.36
N VAL A 221 3.04 24.43 -1.79
CA VAL A 221 2.35 24.14 -0.52
C VAL A 221 3.32 24.47 0.60
N ALA A 222 3.01 25.55 1.32
CA ALA A 222 3.70 25.92 2.55
C ALA A 222 2.98 25.25 3.73
N LEU A 223 3.64 24.35 4.44
CA LEU A 223 3.27 24.04 5.83
C LEU A 223 3.82 25.16 6.73
N ARG A 224 2.92 25.93 7.36
CA ARG A 224 3.24 26.75 8.53
C ARG A 224 2.50 26.21 9.76
N ARG A 225 3.23 25.59 10.69
CA ARG A 225 3.07 25.84 12.15
C ARG A 225 3.95 27.05 12.47
N ARG A 226 3.73 27.93 13.43
CA ARG A 226 2.80 28.11 14.55
C ARG A 226 2.94 29.60 14.93
N GLU A 227 1.90 30.19 15.51
CA GLU A 227 1.99 30.69 16.90
C GLU A 227 0.78 30.12 17.65
#